data_AF-A0A3A0ELG0-F1
#
_entry.id   AF-A0A3A0ELG0-F1
#
_cell.length_a   1.000
_cell.length_b   1.000
_cell.length_c   1.000
_cell.angle_alpha   90.00
_cell.angle_beta   90.00
_cell.angle_gamma   90.00
#
_symmetry.space_group_name_H-M   'P 1'
#
loop_
_entity.id
_entity.type
_entity.pdbx_description
1 polymer ?
#
loop_
_entity_poly.entity_id
_entity_poly.type
_entity_poly.pdbx_seq_one_letter_code
_entity_poly.pdbx_strand_id
1 'polypeptide(L)'
;EWLAGVPRTPAEVGGDGRDIGRDSERATRHYGAPGSGKVTRHGTDVKQDAVDRDTERFFREVDRGVLAEHGGRDASPLLLAALPENHHLFRRVSRNPALAAAALYSHPDSMPLEALRARAWELVQPYYLERLDGLVGAFEAARARHLASGDLADIGNAVVAGRVATLLIDADRVVPGSFDARTGAVRFDDLAHPGIDDLLDDLAEAVLRQGGEVVVVPTERMPVQSGAAATYRY
;
A
#
# COMPACT_ATOMS: atom_id res chain seq x y z
N GLU A 1 0.39 4.45 14.51
CA GLU A 1 1.32 3.75 15.43
C GLU A 1 2.31 2.94 14.61
N TRP A 2 3.50 2.63 15.14
CA TRP A 2 4.50 1.81 14.44
C TRP A 2 4.05 0.35 14.40
N LEU A 3 4.34 -0.39 13.32
CA LEU A 3 3.95 -1.80 13.17
C LEU A 3 4.54 -2.65 14.31
N ALA A 4 3.69 -3.42 14.99
CA ALA A 4 4.10 -4.26 16.10
C ALA A 4 5.12 -5.31 15.61
N GLY A 5 6.27 -5.40 16.28
CA GLY A 5 7.33 -6.35 15.91
C GLY A 5 8.26 -5.89 14.77
N VAL A 6 8.04 -4.72 14.17
CA VAL A 6 8.99 -4.11 13.22
C VAL A 6 10.04 -3.31 13.99
N PRO A 7 11.35 -3.51 13.75
CA PRO A 7 12.39 -2.73 14.41
C PRO A 7 12.38 -1.28 13.91
N ARG A 8 12.61 -0.32 14.81
CA ARG A 8 12.77 1.12 14.49
C ARG A 8 14.21 1.49 14.18
N THR A 9 15.15 0.72 14.71
CA THR A 9 16.59 0.99 14.55
C THR A 9 17.36 -0.31 14.32
N PRO A 10 18.53 -0.26 13.66
CA PRO A 10 19.39 -1.44 13.51
C PRO A 10 19.78 -2.10 14.84
N ALA A 11 19.91 -1.31 15.91
CA ALA A 11 20.25 -1.80 17.24
C ALA A 11 19.19 -2.73 17.86
N GLU A 12 17.93 -2.63 17.44
CA GLU A 12 16.84 -3.50 17.93
C GLU A 12 16.88 -4.90 17.31
N VAL A 13 17.58 -5.06 16.19
CA VAL A 13 17.74 -6.35 15.49
C VAL A 13 19.07 -7.01 15.84
N GLY A 14 20.06 -6.20 16.20
CA GLY A 14 21.32 -6.65 16.77
C GLY A 14 21.11 -7.21 18.17
N GLY A 15 20.81 -8.51 18.26
CA GLY A 15 20.91 -9.24 19.51
C GLY A 15 22.31 -9.04 20.10
N ASP A 16 22.33 -8.43 21.29
CA ASP A 16 23.49 -8.15 22.13
C ASP A 16 24.39 -6.98 21.68
N GLY A 17 24.12 -5.80 22.25
CA GLY A 17 25.14 -4.80 22.55
C GLY A 17 26.15 -5.26 23.61
N ARG A 18 26.48 -6.55 23.69
CA ARG A 18 27.59 -7.08 24.48
C ARG A 18 28.69 -7.53 23.52
N ASP A 19 29.88 -6.98 23.77
CA ASP A 19 31.18 -7.43 23.24
C ASP A 19 31.70 -6.89 21.90
N ILE A 20 31.46 -5.62 21.57
CA ILE A 20 32.42 -4.85 20.72
C ILE A 20 33.36 -3.97 21.58
N GLY A 21 33.13 -3.92 22.89
CA GLY A 21 33.88 -3.08 23.83
C GLY A 21 34.90 -3.79 24.73
N ARG A 22 34.96 -5.13 24.78
CA ARG A 22 35.75 -5.82 25.82
C ARG A 22 36.57 -7.05 25.42
N ASP A 23 36.52 -7.48 24.17
CA ASP A 23 37.26 -8.68 23.70
C ASP A 23 38.34 -8.39 22.64
N SER A 24 38.85 -7.15 22.56
CA SER A 24 40.06 -6.85 21.76
C SER A 24 41.38 -6.96 22.54
N GLU A 25 41.33 -7.28 23.84
CA GLU A 25 42.55 -7.43 24.68
C GLU A 25 43.27 -8.79 24.54
N ARG A 26 42.84 -9.65 23.62
CA ARG A 26 43.60 -10.86 23.26
C ARG A 26 43.88 -10.97 21.76
N ALA A 27 44.28 -9.87 21.13
CA ALA A 27 45.08 -9.96 19.91
C ALA A 27 46.55 -10.16 20.31
N THR A 28 47.01 -11.40 20.17
CA THR A 28 48.39 -11.85 20.33
C THR A 28 49.35 -10.88 19.65
N ARG A 29 50.16 -10.16 20.45
CA ARG A 29 51.24 -9.30 19.93
C ARG A 29 52.38 -10.19 19.45
N HIS A 30 52.36 -10.58 18.19
CA HIS A 30 53.58 -11.01 17.51
C HIS A 30 54.38 -9.77 17.13
N TYR A 31 55.48 -9.53 17.85
CA TYR A 31 56.48 -8.54 17.43
C TYR A 31 57.19 -9.06 16.18
N GLY A 32 56.72 -8.63 15.01
CA GLY A 32 57.46 -8.73 13.75
C GLY A 32 58.54 -7.64 13.69
N ALA A 33 59.75 -8.02 13.26
CA ALA A 33 60.90 -7.14 13.12
C ALA A 33 60.63 -5.95 12.16
N PRO A 34 61.31 -4.80 12.34
CA PRO A 34 61.02 -3.59 11.58
C PRO A 34 61.63 -3.68 10.18
N GLY A 35 60.79 -3.74 9.15
CA GLY A 35 61.24 -3.72 7.76
C GLY A 35 60.15 -4.05 6.74
N SER A 36 59.32 -3.07 6.41
CA SER A 36 58.69 -2.82 5.09
C SER A 36 57.38 -2.07 5.28
N GLY A 37 57.22 -0.97 4.55
CA GLY A 37 56.04 -0.13 4.61
C GLY A 37 54.80 -0.87 4.10
N LYS A 38 53.93 -1.28 5.02
CA LYS A 38 52.53 -1.54 4.73
C LYS A 38 51.71 -1.12 5.94
N VAL A 39 51.09 0.04 5.86
CA VAL A 39 50.10 0.49 6.85
C VAL A 39 48.93 -0.48 6.77
N THR A 40 48.81 -1.37 7.75
CA THR A 40 47.72 -2.34 7.87
C THR A 40 46.40 -1.62 8.19
N ARG A 41 45.65 -1.30 7.13
CA ARG A 41 44.29 -0.77 7.16
C ARG A 41 43.27 -1.91 7.38
N HIS A 42 43.38 -2.66 8.48
CA HIS A 42 42.52 -3.83 8.75
C HIS A 42 41.41 -3.55 9.78
N GLY A 43 41.52 -2.50 10.59
CA GLY A 43 40.52 -2.20 11.63
C GLY A 43 39.27 -1.44 11.15
N THR A 44 39.38 -0.67 10.07
CA THR A 44 38.27 0.09 9.48
C THR A 44 37.35 -0.76 8.63
N ASP A 45 37.91 -1.74 7.90
CA ASP A 45 37.18 -2.66 7.02
C ASP A 45 36.23 -3.55 7.84
N VAL A 46 36.73 -4.16 8.92
CA VAL A 46 35.93 -5.03 9.80
C VAL A 46 34.78 -4.28 10.49
N LYS A 47 34.98 -3.00 10.83
CA LYS A 47 33.93 -2.16 11.43
C LYS A 47 32.87 -1.79 10.39
N GLN A 48 33.27 -1.43 9.18
CA GLN A 48 32.34 -1.12 8.09
C GLN A 48 31.53 -2.35 7.70
N ASP A 49 32.17 -3.52 7.58
CA ASP A 49 31.50 -4.79 7.29
C ASP A 49 30.46 -5.17 8.35
N ALA A 50 30.71 -4.85 9.62
CA ALA A 50 29.76 -5.08 10.70
C ALA A 50 28.54 -4.16 10.58
N VAL A 51 28.76 -2.87 10.34
CA VAL A 51 27.67 -1.89 10.13
C VAL A 51 26.83 -2.25 8.90
N ASP A 52 27.46 -2.66 7.81
CA ASP A 52 26.75 -3.05 6.59
C ASP A 52 25.89 -4.31 6.83
N ARG A 53 26.43 -5.30 7.57
CA ARG A 53 25.69 -6.51 7.96
C ARG A 53 24.50 -6.22 8.87
N ASP A 54 24.68 -5.32 9.84
CA ASP A 54 23.59 -4.94 10.75
C ASP A 54 22.51 -4.13 10.02
N THR A 55 22.90 -3.25 9.10
CA THR A 55 21.98 -2.49 8.25
C THR A 55 21.18 -3.42 7.32
N GLU A 56 21.83 -4.40 6.69
CA GLU A 56 21.16 -5.40 5.86
C GLU A 56 20.19 -6.26 6.68
N ARG A 57 20.58 -6.66 7.89
CA ARG A 57 19.70 -7.40 8.80
C ARG A 57 18.47 -6.57 9.19
N PHE A 58 18.68 -5.31 9.53
CA PHE A 58 17.62 -4.36 9.84
C PHE A 58 16.60 -4.26 8.70
N PHE A 59 17.07 -3.99 7.48
CA PHE A 59 16.19 -3.87 6.31
C PHE A 59 15.42 -5.15 6.00
N ARG A 60 16.01 -6.33 6.22
CA ARG A 60 15.29 -7.60 6.06
C ARG A 60 14.15 -7.77 7.05
N GLU A 61 14.35 -7.38 8.32
CA GLU A 61 13.27 -7.46 9.32
C GLU A 61 12.18 -6.40 9.05
N VAL A 62 12.56 -5.21 8.59
CA VAL A 62 11.58 -4.20 8.13
C VAL A 62 10.76 -4.73 6.95
N ASP A 63 11.40 -5.27 5.92
CA ASP A 63 10.70 -5.85 4.76
C ASP A 63 9.75 -6.97 5.16
N ARG A 64 10.18 -7.89 6.05
CA ARG A 64 9.33 -8.98 6.53
C ARG A 64 8.11 -8.48 7.28
N GLY A 65 8.26 -7.52 8.17
CA GLY A 65 7.12 -7.01 8.93
C GLY A 65 6.15 -6.21 8.05
N VAL A 66 6.66 -5.41 7.12
CA VAL A 66 5.81 -4.72 6.13
C VAL A 66 5.10 -5.73 5.24
N LEU A 67 5.77 -6.78 4.79
CA LEU A 67 5.16 -7.83 3.97
C LEU A 67 4.14 -8.68 4.76
N ALA A 68 4.35 -8.91 6.06
CA ALA A 68 3.40 -9.64 6.88
C ALA A 68 2.10 -8.87 7.09
N GLU A 69 2.19 -7.56 7.30
CA GLU A 69 1.04 -6.69 7.59
C GLU A 69 0.35 -6.15 6.32
N HIS A 70 1.12 -5.95 5.24
CA HIS A 70 0.64 -5.31 4.01
C HIS A 70 0.86 -6.15 2.75
N GLY A 71 1.35 -7.38 2.88
CA GLY A 71 1.48 -8.33 1.76
C GLY A 71 0.19 -9.11 1.55
N GLY A 72 -0.41 -8.97 0.37
CA GLY A 72 -1.64 -9.66 0.00
C GLY A 72 -1.87 -9.64 -1.51
N ARG A 73 -2.94 -10.31 -1.97
CA ARG A 73 -3.32 -10.33 -3.40
C ARG A 73 -3.68 -8.95 -3.93
N ASP A 74 -4.16 -8.06 -3.06
CA ASP A 74 -4.60 -6.70 -3.40
C ASP A 74 -3.69 -5.63 -2.78
N ALA A 75 -2.40 -5.94 -2.60
CA ALA A 75 -1.44 -5.03 -2.00
C ALA A 75 -1.29 -3.75 -2.83
N SER A 76 -1.60 -2.61 -2.23
CA SER A 76 -1.32 -1.29 -2.80
C SER A 76 0.17 -1.11 -3.09
N PRO A 77 0.54 -0.29 -4.10
CA PRO A 77 1.93 0.03 -4.37
C PRO A 77 2.66 0.50 -3.11
N LEU A 78 3.78 -0.16 -2.77
CA LEU A 78 4.63 0.20 -1.65
C LEU A 78 5.75 1.13 -2.14
N LEU A 79 5.79 2.36 -1.63
CA LEU A 79 6.87 3.31 -1.92
C LEU A 79 7.94 3.30 -0.82
N LEU A 80 9.20 3.25 -1.24
CA LEU A 80 10.33 3.45 -0.33
C LEU A 80 10.65 4.94 -0.20
N ALA A 81 10.58 5.46 1.02
CA ALA A 81 11.06 6.80 1.37
C ALA A 81 12.31 6.67 2.26
N ALA A 82 13.48 6.97 1.68
CA ALA A 82 14.76 6.85 2.37
C ALA A 82 15.81 7.77 1.76
N LEU A 83 16.89 8.01 2.50
CA LEU A 83 18.10 8.63 1.94
C LEU A 83 18.67 7.81 0.79
N PRO A 84 19.23 8.45 -0.27
CA PRO A 84 19.67 7.77 -1.50
C PRO A 84 20.56 6.55 -1.28
N GLU A 85 21.45 6.60 -0.29
CA GLU A 85 22.45 5.56 -0.01
C GLU A 85 21.79 4.24 0.42
N ASN A 86 20.57 4.28 0.96
CA ASN A 86 19.86 3.11 1.48
C ASN A 86 19.02 2.39 0.41
N HIS A 87 18.68 3.05 -0.71
CA HIS A 87 17.74 2.50 -1.70
C HIS A 87 18.24 1.21 -2.34
N HIS A 88 19.50 1.21 -2.78
CA HIS A 88 20.09 0.04 -3.44
C HIS A 88 20.13 -1.17 -2.49
N LEU A 89 20.55 -0.96 -1.25
CA LEU A 89 20.62 -2.03 -0.26
C LEU A 89 19.23 -2.57 0.09
N PHE A 90 18.25 -1.70 0.36
CA PHE A 90 16.89 -2.12 0.68
C PHE A 90 16.25 -2.91 -0.47
N ARG A 91 16.36 -2.41 -1.70
CA ARG A 91 15.81 -3.09 -2.90
C ARG A 91 16.45 -4.46 -3.15
N ARG A 92 17.73 -4.63 -2.82
CA ARG A 92 18.43 -5.91 -2.95
C ARG A 92 17.91 -6.96 -1.96
N VAL A 93 17.50 -6.54 -0.77
CA VAL A 93 17.11 -7.46 0.32
C VAL A 93 15.60 -7.65 0.43
N SER A 94 14.82 -6.69 -0.07
CA SER A 94 13.36 -6.73 -0.06
C SER A 94 12.83 -7.86 -0.93
N ARG A 95 11.81 -8.57 -0.41
CA ARG A 95 11.07 -9.61 -1.13
C ARG A 95 9.63 -9.18 -1.43
N ASN A 96 9.28 -7.93 -1.15
CA ASN A 96 7.93 -7.45 -1.34
C ASN A 96 7.66 -7.16 -2.83
N PRO A 97 6.76 -7.93 -3.49
CA PRO A 97 6.45 -7.73 -4.90
C PRO A 97 5.74 -6.40 -5.19
N ALA A 98 5.11 -5.79 -4.17
CA ALA A 98 4.45 -4.50 -4.29
C ALA A 98 5.42 -3.31 -4.18
N LEU A 99 6.72 -3.54 -3.92
CA LEU A 99 7.71 -2.48 -3.86
C LEU A 99 7.86 -1.79 -5.22
N ALA A 100 7.34 -0.57 -5.33
CA ALA A 100 7.34 0.16 -6.58
C ALA A 100 8.76 0.53 -7.03
N ALA A 101 8.96 0.65 -8.34
CA ALA A 101 10.20 1.16 -8.90
C ALA A 101 10.40 2.65 -8.55
N ALA A 102 9.31 3.41 -8.47
CA ALA A 102 9.31 4.78 -7.96
C ALA A 102 9.66 4.83 -6.47
N ALA A 103 10.28 5.92 -6.03
CA ALA A 103 10.74 6.07 -4.65
C ALA A 103 10.94 7.55 -4.28
N LEU A 104 10.94 7.83 -2.98
CA LEU A 104 11.28 9.13 -2.42
C LEU A 104 12.74 9.10 -1.91
N TYR A 105 13.59 9.91 -2.52
CA TYR A 105 15.04 9.99 -2.24
C TYR A 105 15.37 11.03 -1.15
N SER A 106 14.56 11.05 -0.10
CA SER A 106 14.74 11.94 1.05
C SER A 106 14.33 11.22 2.33
N HIS A 107 14.84 11.70 3.46
CA HIS A 107 14.36 11.24 4.75
C HIS A 107 12.88 11.64 4.90
N PRO A 108 11.96 10.76 5.34
CA PRO A 108 10.55 11.09 5.48
C PRO A 108 10.30 12.29 6.40
N ASP A 109 11.07 12.40 7.49
CA ASP A 109 10.97 13.53 8.44
C ASP A 109 11.59 14.85 7.94
N SER A 110 12.20 14.87 6.74
CA SER A 110 12.78 16.11 6.20
C SER A 110 11.74 17.07 5.65
N MET A 111 10.45 16.70 5.63
CA MET A 111 9.36 17.52 5.14
C MET A 111 8.07 17.29 5.96
N PRO A 112 7.12 18.25 5.93
CA PRO A 112 5.82 18.05 6.56
C PRO A 112 5.07 16.87 5.94
N LEU A 113 4.23 16.20 6.75
CA LEU A 113 3.44 15.03 6.32
C LEU A 113 2.60 15.29 5.07
N GLU A 114 2.01 16.48 4.95
CA GLU A 114 1.21 16.88 3.79
C GLU A 114 2.06 16.96 2.51
N ALA A 115 3.28 17.50 2.60
CA ALA A 115 4.21 17.53 1.48
C ALA A 115 4.67 16.13 1.10
N LEU A 116 4.94 15.27 2.09
CA LEU A 116 5.28 13.87 1.87
C LEU A 116 4.15 13.13 1.14
N ARG A 117 2.90 13.33 1.58
CA ARG A 117 1.71 12.75 0.95
C ARG A 117 1.56 13.21 -0.49
N ALA A 118 1.67 14.51 -0.76
CA ALA A 118 1.57 15.05 -2.12
C ALA A 118 2.63 14.44 -3.05
N ARG A 119 3.89 14.36 -2.61
CA ARG A 119 4.98 13.75 -3.38
C ARG A 119 4.80 12.26 -3.60
N ALA A 120 4.34 11.53 -2.58
CA ALA A 120 4.01 10.12 -2.73
C ALA A 120 2.87 9.93 -3.74
N TRP A 121 1.84 10.78 -3.69
CA TRP A 121 0.71 10.72 -4.62
C TRP A 121 1.13 10.96 -6.07
N GLU A 122 2.01 11.92 -6.36
CA GLU A 122 2.56 12.15 -7.71
C GLU A 122 3.18 10.87 -8.30
N LEU A 123 3.78 10.02 -7.46
CA LEU A 123 4.39 8.75 -7.89
C LEU A 123 3.38 7.61 -8.03
N VAL A 124 2.34 7.56 -7.19
CA VAL A 124 1.31 6.50 -7.21
C VAL A 124 0.22 6.78 -8.24
N GLN A 125 -0.11 8.04 -8.49
CA GLN A 125 -1.23 8.46 -9.32
C GLN A 125 -1.27 7.77 -10.69
N PRO A 126 -0.17 7.62 -11.45
CA PRO A 126 -0.21 6.93 -12.73
C PRO A 126 -0.68 5.47 -12.63
N TYR A 127 -0.21 4.73 -11.62
CA TYR A 127 -0.63 3.35 -11.38
C TYR A 127 -2.10 3.26 -10.97
N TYR A 128 -2.56 4.21 -10.16
CA TYR A 128 -3.95 4.31 -9.78
C TYR A 128 -4.85 4.56 -10.99
N LEU A 129 -4.47 5.50 -11.86
CA LEU A 129 -5.22 5.82 -13.07
C LEU A 129 -5.23 4.64 -14.05
N GLU A 130 -4.12 3.94 -14.24
CA GLU A 130 -4.06 2.74 -15.09
C GLU A 130 -4.96 1.61 -14.56
N ARG A 131 -4.94 1.36 -13.24
CA ARG A 131 -5.86 0.40 -12.61
C ARG A 131 -7.31 0.82 -12.82
N LEU A 132 -7.63 2.10 -12.66
CA LEU A 132 -8.97 2.63 -12.84
C LEU A 132 -9.47 2.47 -14.28
N ASP A 133 -8.65 2.81 -15.26
CA ASP A 133 -8.96 2.61 -16.69
C ASP A 133 -9.22 1.12 -16.99
N GLY A 134 -8.45 0.23 -16.37
CA GLY A 134 -8.66 -1.22 -16.44
C GLY A 134 -10.02 -1.67 -15.87
N LEU A 135 -10.42 -1.13 -14.72
CA LEU A 135 -11.73 -1.42 -14.10
C LEU A 135 -12.90 -0.91 -14.95
N VAL A 136 -12.78 0.31 -15.48
CA VAL A 136 -13.76 0.88 -16.41
C VAL A 136 -13.87 0.02 -17.67
N GLY A 137 -12.74 -0.38 -18.26
CA GLY A 137 -12.72 -1.29 -19.40
C GLY A 137 -13.35 -2.65 -19.11
N ALA A 138 -13.10 -3.21 -17.91
CA ALA A 138 -13.71 -4.46 -17.47
C ALA A 138 -15.24 -4.34 -17.32
N PHE A 139 -15.72 -3.22 -16.77
CA PHE A 139 -17.15 -2.91 -16.71
C PHE A 139 -17.79 -2.88 -18.10
N GLU A 140 -17.18 -2.17 -19.04
CA GLU A 140 -17.69 -2.09 -20.42
C GLU A 140 -17.74 -3.46 -21.11
N ALA A 141 -16.69 -4.26 -20.95
CA ALA A 141 -16.65 -5.63 -21.49
C ALA A 141 -17.69 -6.56 -20.84
N ALA A 142 -17.92 -6.44 -19.53
CA ALA A 142 -18.94 -7.21 -18.82
C ALA A 142 -20.36 -6.77 -19.20
N ARG A 143 -20.57 -5.46 -19.43
CA ARG A 143 -21.85 -4.91 -19.87
C ARG A 143 -22.28 -5.47 -21.23
N ALA A 144 -21.34 -5.59 -22.16
CA ALA A 144 -21.58 -6.24 -23.46
C ALA A 144 -21.99 -7.72 -23.35
N ARG A 145 -21.74 -8.37 -22.21
CA ARG A 145 -22.11 -9.76 -21.90
C ARG A 145 -23.30 -9.86 -20.95
N HIS A 146 -23.97 -8.76 -20.64
CA HIS A 146 -25.05 -8.67 -19.64
C HIS A 146 -24.62 -9.06 -18.21
N LEU A 147 -23.33 -8.93 -17.90
CA LEU A 147 -22.73 -9.18 -16.59
C LEU A 147 -22.34 -7.89 -15.87
N ALA A 148 -22.96 -6.77 -16.22
CA ALA A 148 -22.78 -5.49 -15.54
C ALA A 148 -24.01 -4.62 -15.72
N SER A 149 -24.29 -3.74 -14.76
CA SER A 149 -25.32 -2.71 -14.87
C SER A 149 -24.86 -1.40 -14.26
N GLY A 150 -25.36 -0.30 -14.83
CA GLY A 150 -25.27 1.05 -14.25
C GLY A 150 -26.61 1.54 -13.71
N ASP A 151 -27.67 0.74 -13.79
CA ASP A 151 -28.97 1.08 -13.23
C ASP A 151 -28.97 0.73 -11.73
N LEU A 152 -29.36 1.69 -10.89
CA LEU A 152 -29.28 1.54 -9.44
C LEU A 152 -30.23 0.45 -8.91
N ALA A 153 -31.40 0.27 -9.53
CA ALA A 153 -32.33 -0.79 -9.12
C ALA A 153 -31.81 -2.18 -9.52
N ASP A 154 -31.23 -2.32 -10.71
CA ASP A 154 -30.55 -3.55 -11.13
C ASP A 154 -29.38 -3.90 -10.19
N ILE A 155 -28.58 -2.89 -9.85
CA ILE A 155 -27.47 -3.03 -8.90
C ILE A 155 -28.03 -3.48 -7.55
N GLY A 156 -29.04 -2.82 -6.99
CA GLY A 156 -29.65 -3.19 -5.72
C GLY A 156 -30.13 -4.65 -5.67
N ASN A 157 -30.80 -5.10 -6.74
CA ASN A 157 -31.20 -6.51 -6.88
C ASN A 157 -30.00 -7.47 -6.97
N ALA A 158 -28.96 -7.09 -7.72
CA ALA A 158 -27.74 -7.89 -7.85
C ALA A 158 -26.93 -7.94 -6.55
N VAL A 159 -26.96 -6.86 -5.76
CA VAL A 159 -26.38 -6.81 -4.42
C VAL A 159 -27.05 -7.85 -3.57
N VAL A 160 -28.36 -7.81 -3.33
CA VAL A 160 -29.04 -8.80 -2.45
C VAL A 160 -28.86 -10.25 -2.92
N ALA A 161 -28.70 -10.47 -4.22
CA ALA A 161 -28.41 -11.78 -4.79
C ALA A 161 -26.95 -12.25 -4.62
N GLY A 162 -26.05 -11.44 -4.04
CA GLY A 162 -24.63 -11.77 -3.87
C GLY A 162 -23.86 -11.87 -5.18
N ARG A 163 -24.35 -11.21 -6.24
CA ARG A 163 -23.78 -11.31 -7.58
C ARG A 163 -22.72 -10.27 -7.87
N VAL A 164 -22.69 -9.16 -7.13
CA VAL A 164 -21.74 -8.07 -7.40
C VAL A 164 -20.31 -8.53 -7.10
N ALA A 165 -19.46 -8.44 -8.12
CA ALA A 165 -18.02 -8.66 -8.01
C ALA A 165 -17.33 -7.36 -7.58
N THR A 166 -17.51 -6.31 -8.38
CA THR A 166 -16.93 -4.99 -8.16
C THR A 166 -18.00 -3.92 -8.40
N LEU A 167 -18.11 -2.96 -7.48
CA LEU A 167 -18.91 -1.76 -7.60
C LEU A 167 -18.00 -0.54 -7.72
N LEU A 168 -18.15 0.21 -8.80
CA LEU A 168 -17.58 1.53 -8.96
C LEU A 168 -18.60 2.54 -8.44
N ILE A 169 -18.19 3.45 -7.57
CA ILE A 169 -19.01 4.57 -7.08
C ILE A 169 -18.32 5.90 -7.40
N ASP A 170 -19.11 6.88 -7.78
CA ASP A 170 -18.64 8.23 -8.06
C ASP A 170 -18.23 8.94 -6.77
N ALA A 171 -17.09 9.64 -6.79
CA ALA A 171 -16.49 10.27 -5.62
C ALA A 171 -17.22 11.54 -5.13
N ASP A 172 -17.88 12.26 -6.03
CA ASP A 172 -18.45 13.59 -5.73
C ASP A 172 -19.97 13.61 -5.82
N ARG A 173 -20.57 12.54 -6.34
CA ARG A 173 -22.01 12.43 -6.51
C ARG A 173 -22.66 11.87 -5.27
N VAL A 174 -23.70 12.56 -4.81
CA VAL A 174 -24.64 12.08 -3.81
C VAL A 174 -25.94 11.73 -4.49
N VAL A 175 -26.42 10.49 -4.29
CA VAL A 175 -27.74 10.07 -4.82
C VAL A 175 -28.74 10.01 -3.67
N PRO A 176 -29.71 10.93 -3.61
CA PRO A 176 -30.62 11.00 -2.49
C PRO A 176 -31.58 9.80 -2.53
N GLY A 177 -31.57 8.99 -1.50
CA GLY A 177 -32.38 7.79 -1.49
C GLY A 177 -32.08 6.84 -0.36
N SER A 178 -32.55 5.61 -0.53
CA SER A 178 -32.25 4.50 0.38
C SER A 178 -32.26 3.18 -0.35
N PHE A 179 -31.45 2.25 0.15
CA PHE A 179 -31.42 0.87 -0.31
C PHE A 179 -31.91 -0.08 0.79
N ASP A 180 -32.86 -0.95 0.45
CA ASP A 180 -33.30 -2.03 1.34
C ASP A 180 -32.47 -3.30 1.09
N ALA A 181 -31.49 -3.54 1.96
CA ALA A 181 -30.59 -4.68 1.90
C ALA A 181 -31.26 -6.06 2.01
N ARG A 182 -32.55 -6.14 2.38
CA ARG A 182 -33.31 -7.40 2.38
C ARG A 182 -34.01 -7.67 1.07
N THR A 183 -34.50 -6.63 0.39
CA THR A 183 -35.37 -6.78 -0.78
C THR A 183 -34.68 -6.39 -2.09
N GLY A 184 -33.60 -5.61 -2.02
CA GLY A 184 -32.93 -5.04 -3.19
C GLY A 184 -33.58 -3.75 -3.69
N ALA A 185 -34.65 -3.31 -3.02
CA ALA A 185 -35.41 -2.15 -3.45
C ALA A 185 -34.59 -0.87 -3.25
N VAL A 186 -34.46 -0.11 -4.33
CA VAL A 186 -33.92 1.25 -4.34
C VAL A 186 -35.08 2.23 -4.35
N ARG A 187 -35.02 3.23 -3.47
CA ARG A 187 -35.96 4.34 -3.42
C ARG A 187 -35.20 5.65 -3.55
N PHE A 188 -35.62 6.48 -4.48
CA PHE A 188 -35.11 7.85 -4.62
C PHE A 188 -35.93 8.79 -3.73
N ASP A 189 -35.27 9.78 -3.15
CA ASP A 189 -35.89 10.80 -2.30
C ASP A 189 -35.38 12.22 -2.69
N ASP A 190 -35.80 13.26 -1.97
CA ASP A 190 -35.39 14.66 -2.20
C ASP A 190 -34.56 15.20 -1.03
N LEU A 191 -33.30 15.58 -1.30
CA LEU A 191 -32.26 16.09 -0.36
C LEU A 191 -32.71 17.13 0.66
N ALA A 192 -33.88 17.75 0.49
CA ALA A 192 -34.48 18.67 1.44
C ALA A 192 -34.77 18.05 2.83
N HIS A 193 -34.74 16.72 2.99
CA HIS A 193 -34.97 16.07 4.28
C HIS A 193 -33.66 15.82 5.06
N PRO A 194 -33.56 16.24 6.33
CA PRO A 194 -32.35 16.14 7.15
C PRO A 194 -31.97 14.70 7.58
N GLY A 195 -32.65 13.68 7.06
CA GLY A 195 -32.37 12.27 7.31
C GLY A 195 -32.25 11.44 6.03
N ILE A 196 -32.03 12.08 4.88
CA ILE A 196 -31.77 11.38 3.62
C ILE A 196 -30.33 10.92 3.59
N ASP A 197 -30.20 9.64 3.30
CA ASP A 197 -28.95 8.94 3.15
C ASP A 197 -28.43 9.04 1.71
N ASP A 198 -27.15 8.74 1.53
CA ASP A 198 -26.58 8.55 0.20
C ASP A 198 -26.78 7.10 -0.23
N LEU A 199 -27.62 6.90 -1.23
CA LEU A 199 -27.88 5.59 -1.81
C LEU A 199 -26.60 4.90 -2.28
N LEU A 200 -25.60 5.67 -2.74
CA LEU A 200 -24.32 5.10 -3.19
C LEU A 200 -23.53 4.50 -2.03
N ASP A 201 -23.55 5.17 -0.87
CA ASP A 201 -22.90 4.69 0.35
C ASP A 201 -23.59 3.42 0.89
N ASP A 202 -24.92 3.38 0.89
CA ASP A 202 -25.69 2.19 1.28
C ASP A 202 -25.35 0.98 0.40
N LEU A 203 -25.31 1.19 -0.93
CA LEU A 203 -24.97 0.14 -1.88
C LEU A 203 -23.52 -0.33 -1.69
N ALA A 204 -22.59 0.59 -1.45
CA ALA A 204 -21.20 0.27 -1.17
C ALA A 204 -21.06 -0.59 0.09
N GLU A 205 -21.70 -0.20 1.18
CA GLU A 205 -21.68 -0.98 2.43
C GLU A 205 -22.25 -2.38 2.19
N ALA A 206 -23.37 -2.49 1.48
CA ALA A 206 -24.01 -3.77 1.21
C ALA A 206 -23.18 -4.68 0.30
N VAL A 207 -22.46 -4.13 -0.69
CA VAL A 207 -21.51 -4.88 -1.53
C VAL A 207 -20.35 -5.42 -0.70
N LEU A 208 -19.75 -4.58 0.16
CA LEU A 208 -18.64 -4.98 1.03
C LEU A 208 -19.06 -6.11 1.98
N ARG A 209 -20.27 -6.02 2.57
CA ARG A 209 -20.83 -7.06 3.44
C ARG A 209 -21.01 -8.41 2.72
N GLN A 210 -21.18 -8.41 1.40
CA GLN A 210 -21.29 -9.62 0.58
C GLN A 210 -19.96 -10.05 -0.04
N GLY A 211 -18.86 -9.41 0.36
CA GLY A 211 -17.51 -9.71 -0.08
C GLY A 211 -17.24 -9.29 -1.52
N GLY A 212 -17.97 -8.31 -2.05
CA GLY A 212 -17.61 -7.63 -3.28
C GLY A 212 -16.59 -6.52 -3.02
N GLU A 213 -15.96 -6.05 -4.08
CA GLU A 213 -15.03 -4.93 -4.05
C GLU A 213 -15.77 -3.61 -4.32
N VAL A 214 -15.40 -2.54 -3.62
CA VAL A 214 -15.89 -1.18 -3.91
C VAL A 214 -14.71 -0.30 -4.26
N VAL A 215 -14.82 0.45 -5.36
CA VAL A 215 -13.80 1.38 -5.82
C VAL A 215 -14.44 2.75 -6.05
N VAL A 216 -13.86 3.77 -5.43
CA VAL A 216 -14.26 5.16 -5.63
C VAL A 216 -13.60 5.71 -6.88
N VAL A 217 -14.39 6.37 -7.73
CA VAL A 217 -13.99 6.80 -9.07
C VAL A 217 -14.25 8.31 -9.21
N PRO A 218 -13.29 9.12 -9.67
CA PRO A 218 -13.54 10.51 -9.98
C PRO A 218 -14.68 10.67 -10.99
N THR A 219 -15.54 11.68 -10.81
CA THR A 219 -16.72 11.93 -11.65
C THR A 219 -16.39 11.85 -13.15
N GLU A 220 -15.27 12.45 -13.56
CA GLU A 220 -14.83 12.52 -14.97
C GLU A 220 -14.38 11.17 -15.58
N ARG A 221 -14.22 10.14 -14.75
CA ARG A 221 -13.85 8.77 -15.14
C ARG A 221 -15.00 7.78 -14.95
N MET A 222 -16.13 8.22 -14.39
CA MET A 222 -17.27 7.34 -14.14
C MET A 222 -17.90 6.88 -15.47
N PRO A 223 -18.06 5.57 -15.71
CA PRO A 223 -18.57 5.06 -17.00
C PRO A 223 -20.07 5.28 -17.21
N VAL A 224 -20.79 5.75 -16.20
CA VAL A 224 -22.25 5.90 -16.21
C VAL A 224 -22.67 7.17 -15.47
N GLN A 225 -23.81 7.72 -15.86
CA GLN A 225 -24.34 8.96 -15.27
C GLN A 225 -25.10 8.75 -13.96
N SER A 226 -25.40 7.52 -13.55
CA SER A 226 -26.12 7.23 -12.31
C SER A 226 -25.27 7.44 -11.06
N GLY A 227 -23.94 7.39 -11.19
CA GLY A 227 -23.00 7.40 -10.06
C GLY A 227 -22.57 6.02 -9.59
N ALA A 228 -23.16 4.93 -10.10
CA ALA A 228 -22.76 3.58 -9.73
C ALA A 228 -22.69 2.64 -10.93
N ALA A 229 -21.62 1.87 -11.04
CA ALA A 229 -21.44 0.85 -12.07
C ALA A 229 -20.97 -0.46 -11.44
N ALA A 230 -21.78 -1.51 -11.54
CA ALA A 230 -21.46 -2.81 -10.97
C ALA A 230 -21.13 -3.84 -12.05
N THR A 231 -20.13 -4.67 -11.78
CA THR A 231 -19.86 -5.91 -12.52
C THR A 231 -20.28 -7.11 -11.68
N TYR A 232 -20.70 -8.18 -12.36
CA TYR A 232 -21.25 -9.37 -11.72
C TYR A 232 -20.31 -10.56 -11.87
N ARG A 233 -20.33 -11.45 -10.87
CA ARG A 233 -19.57 -12.70 -10.84
C ARG A 233 -20.15 -13.75 -11.81
N TYR A 234 -21.47 -13.71 -12.01
CA TYR A 234 -22.27 -14.64 -12.82
C TYR A 234 -23.64 -14.05 -13.19
#